data_AF-R7I162-F1
#
_entry.id   AF-R7I162-F1
#
_cell.length_a   1.000
_cell.length_b   1.000
_cell.length_c   1.000
_cell.angle_alpha   90.00
_cell.angle_beta   90.00
_cell.angle_gamma   90.00
#
_symmetry.space_group_name_H-M   'P 1'
#
loop_
_entity.id
_entity.type
_entity.pdbx_description
1 polymer ?
#
loop_
_entity_poly.entity_id
_entity_poly.type
_entity_poly.pdbx_seq_one_letter_code
_entity_poly.pdbx_strand_id
1 'polypeptide(L)'
;MQLAYVMRLAKQYMALGAIGMFAAILVMVLFSLLYQRKYDLKDRKLAWSNFVATGLLIGYLIIVAGATLLSRGRYETSLAQLKLFETYQEAWYDADMVGWRNLVLNILMFVPIGFLLPFTLKPFRKWWMTYIGGFIATFLIESTQYIFRCGVFQTDDLLNNLLGTMIGYGGFCIVILIKNSILHRNVQWRRTICSQIPLVVTVISFLTIFCVYQAKEYGNLSCENINTYKKVSITEIPTLDVSEEEKEIMIRKLHVYSKEEVLELARSIFWQTGLQLNASDSSFYDTRATLYSKNRQAAIWVNYQGGTFDYENYSQQYDSHGNPIIVDACATRQRVEKAVKELGVTVPTNATFENQGNGYYKFNLEQSEAKDTAAGFITCCYTVNDMISTLHYYMIETVSYKKCQMYSTQEILQQLKSGRFFKVETEAEEQINMAKVKKIVVESIQQNLLLDSKGYFRPVFHCRVICDGIEGYIDVPAKK
;
A
#
# COMPACT_ATOMS: atom_id res chain seq x y z
N MET A 1 3.09 -5.29 -3.99
CA MET A 1 3.61 -5.56 -5.35
C MET A 1 5.10 -5.90 -5.23
N GLN A 2 5.56 -7.05 -5.77
CA GLN A 2 6.94 -7.52 -5.59
C GLN A 2 7.96 -6.64 -6.34
N LEU A 3 9.16 -6.43 -5.76
CA LEU A 3 10.30 -5.83 -6.45
C LEU A 3 10.60 -6.53 -7.79
N ALA A 4 10.41 -7.85 -7.84
CA ALA A 4 10.55 -8.66 -9.05
C ALA A 4 9.60 -8.24 -10.19
N TYR A 5 8.37 -7.83 -9.88
CA TYR A 5 7.41 -7.34 -10.87
C TYR A 5 7.83 -5.98 -11.43
N VAL A 6 8.28 -5.06 -10.55
CA VAL A 6 8.83 -3.76 -10.95
C VAL A 6 10.09 -3.95 -11.80
N MET A 7 10.98 -4.87 -11.42
CA MET A 7 12.17 -5.22 -12.19
C MET A 7 11.82 -5.83 -13.55
N ARG A 8 10.75 -6.63 -13.64
CA ARG A 8 10.28 -7.20 -14.91
C ARG A 8 9.72 -6.12 -15.84
N LEU A 9 8.89 -5.20 -15.33
CA LEU A 9 8.45 -4.03 -16.09
C LEU A 9 9.64 -3.19 -16.53
N ALA A 10 10.56 -2.88 -15.62
CA ALA A 10 11.76 -2.11 -15.94
C ALA A 10 12.55 -2.77 -17.07
N LYS A 11 12.76 -4.10 -17.03
CA LYS A 11 13.40 -4.85 -18.13
C LYS A 11 12.67 -4.73 -19.46
N GLN A 12 11.34 -4.80 -19.45
CA GLN A 12 10.52 -4.68 -20.66
C GLN A 12 10.64 -3.28 -21.29
N TYR A 13 10.57 -2.22 -20.48
CA TYR A 13 10.69 -0.85 -20.98
C TYR A 13 12.13 -0.42 -21.26
N MET A 14 13.14 -1.05 -20.64
CA MET A 14 14.55 -0.78 -20.95
C MET A 14 14.90 -1.06 -22.41
N ALA A 15 14.34 -2.12 -23.03
CA ALA A 15 14.55 -2.40 -24.45
C ALA A 15 13.96 -1.31 -25.36
N LEU A 16 12.73 -0.85 -25.06
CA LEU A 16 12.09 0.26 -25.77
C LEU A 16 12.86 1.57 -25.60
N GLY A 17 13.33 1.85 -24.39
CA GLY A 17 14.18 3.01 -24.09
C GLY A 17 15.51 2.99 -24.83
N ALA A 18 16.16 1.83 -24.94
CA ALA A 18 17.41 1.66 -25.66
C ALA A 18 17.23 1.88 -27.17
N ILE A 19 16.15 1.35 -27.77
CA ILE A 19 15.80 1.58 -29.17
C ILE A 19 15.52 3.06 -29.42
N GLY A 20 14.72 3.69 -28.54
CA GLY A 20 14.41 5.12 -28.60
C GLY A 20 15.64 6.02 -28.47
N MET A 21 16.54 5.70 -27.55
CA MET A 21 17.84 6.36 -27.38
C MET A 21 18.69 6.27 -28.67
N PHE A 22 18.81 5.07 -29.24
CA PHE A 22 19.61 4.84 -30.44
C PHE A 22 19.04 5.59 -31.64
N ALA A 23 17.72 5.56 -31.84
CA ALA A 23 17.03 6.30 -32.88
C ALA A 23 17.22 7.81 -32.73
N ALA A 24 17.11 8.34 -31.50
CA ALA A 24 17.31 9.76 -31.23
C ALA A 24 18.76 10.21 -31.50
N ILE A 25 19.76 9.43 -31.07
CA ILE A 25 21.17 9.69 -31.37
C ILE A 25 21.40 9.67 -32.89
N LEU A 26 20.86 8.69 -33.59
CA LEU A 26 21.00 8.55 -35.03
C LEU A 26 20.39 9.73 -35.79
N VAL A 27 19.17 10.16 -35.42
CA VAL A 27 18.51 11.35 -36.00
C VAL A 27 19.32 12.61 -35.73
N MET A 28 19.83 12.80 -34.51
CA MET A 28 20.64 13.98 -34.17
C MET A 28 21.97 14.01 -34.92
N VAL A 29 22.63 12.86 -35.07
CA VAL A 29 23.86 12.73 -35.86
C VAL A 29 23.57 13.04 -37.33
N LEU A 30 22.53 12.45 -37.92
CA LEU A 30 22.12 12.72 -39.30
C LEU A 30 21.79 14.22 -39.50
N PHE A 31 20.99 14.82 -38.62
CA PHE A 31 20.67 16.24 -38.69
C PHE A 31 21.94 17.11 -38.58
N SER A 32 22.87 16.79 -37.68
CA SER A 32 24.12 17.55 -37.53
C SER A 32 25.03 17.45 -38.76
N LEU A 33 25.09 16.27 -39.39
CA LEU A 33 25.84 16.05 -40.64
C LEU A 33 25.20 16.79 -41.81
N LEU A 34 23.87 16.75 -41.93
CA LEU A 34 23.11 17.49 -42.94
C LEU A 34 23.26 19.00 -42.76
N TYR A 35 23.21 19.49 -41.52
CA TYR A 35 23.40 20.90 -41.20
C TYR A 35 24.84 21.36 -41.51
N GLN A 36 25.85 20.58 -41.15
CA GLN A 36 27.25 20.87 -41.49
C GLN A 36 27.47 20.89 -43.00
N ARG A 37 26.84 19.97 -43.74
CA ARG A 37 26.91 19.91 -45.20
C ARG A 37 26.20 21.07 -45.89
N LYS A 38 25.08 21.55 -45.33
CA LYS A 38 24.31 22.68 -45.88
C LYS A 38 24.98 24.04 -45.66
N TYR A 39 25.72 24.22 -44.56
CA TYR A 39 26.33 25.50 -44.18
C TYR A 39 27.88 25.52 -44.27
N ASP A 40 28.49 24.48 -44.87
CA ASP A 40 29.94 24.28 -45.05
C ASP A 40 30.78 24.53 -43.76
N LEU A 41 30.25 24.09 -42.61
CA LEU A 41 30.86 24.27 -41.29
C LEU A 41 31.82 23.12 -40.94
N LYS A 42 32.82 22.87 -41.80
CA LYS A 42 33.72 21.70 -41.72
C LYS A 42 34.53 21.58 -40.42
N ASP A 43 34.76 22.66 -39.68
CA ASP A 43 35.64 22.68 -38.49
C ASP A 43 34.92 22.63 -37.13
N ARG A 44 33.57 22.56 -37.08
CA ARG A 44 32.86 22.44 -35.79
C ARG A 44 32.92 20.99 -35.27
N LYS A 45 33.84 20.75 -34.33
CA LYS A 45 33.88 19.49 -33.56
C LYS A 45 32.53 19.24 -32.86
N LEU A 46 31.91 18.08 -33.11
CA LEU A 46 30.72 17.65 -32.38
C LEU A 46 31.07 17.47 -30.90
N ALA A 47 30.33 18.14 -30.02
CA ALA A 47 30.41 17.90 -28.59
C ALA A 47 29.68 16.59 -28.27
N TRP A 48 30.34 15.44 -28.49
CA TRP A 48 29.81 14.09 -28.29
C TRP A 48 29.13 13.88 -26.93
N SER A 49 29.63 14.55 -25.88
CA SER A 49 29.01 14.52 -24.54
C SER A 49 27.55 15.00 -24.53
N ASN A 50 27.21 16.00 -25.35
CA ASN A 50 25.86 16.53 -25.43
C ASN A 50 24.94 15.59 -26.21
N PHE A 51 25.45 14.92 -27.25
CA PHE A 51 24.68 13.93 -28.01
C PHE A 51 24.36 12.71 -27.15
N VAL A 52 25.33 12.23 -26.37
CA VAL A 52 25.13 11.13 -25.41
C VAL A 52 24.13 11.53 -24.33
N ALA A 53 24.29 12.69 -23.69
CA ALA A 53 23.35 13.17 -22.68
C ALA A 53 21.92 13.34 -23.22
N THR A 54 21.78 13.86 -24.45
CA THR A 54 20.46 14.03 -25.08
C THR A 54 19.85 12.70 -25.48
N GLY A 55 20.64 11.76 -26.00
CA GLY A 55 20.20 10.39 -26.26
C GLY A 55 19.70 9.70 -25.00
N LEU A 56 20.46 9.78 -23.91
CA LEU A 56 20.07 9.23 -22.61
C LEU A 56 18.79 9.88 -22.09
N LEU A 57 18.65 11.20 -22.19
CA LEU A 57 17.44 11.91 -21.76
C LEU A 57 16.22 11.47 -22.57
N ILE A 58 16.33 11.38 -23.91
CA ILE A 58 15.22 10.96 -24.77
C ILE A 58 14.85 9.50 -24.50
N GLY A 59 15.84 8.60 -24.43
CA GLY A 59 15.60 7.20 -24.08
C GLY A 59 14.90 7.07 -22.72
N TYR A 60 15.33 7.85 -21.73
CA TYR A 60 14.71 7.88 -20.41
C TYR A 60 13.27 8.40 -20.45
N LEU A 61 13.00 9.50 -21.16
CA LEU A 61 11.64 10.03 -21.31
C LEU A 61 10.70 9.03 -22.01
N ILE A 62 11.21 8.24 -22.95
CA ILE A 62 10.44 7.15 -23.59
C ILE A 62 10.12 6.04 -22.59
N ILE A 63 11.08 5.66 -21.72
CA ILE A 63 10.83 4.68 -20.65
C ILE A 63 9.75 5.21 -19.71
N VAL A 64 9.88 6.46 -19.24
CA VAL A 64 8.91 7.08 -18.33
C VAL A 64 7.54 7.13 -18.99
N ALA A 65 7.42 7.68 -20.20
CA ALA A 65 6.15 7.74 -20.93
C ALA A 65 5.54 6.35 -21.18
N GLY A 66 6.36 5.36 -21.53
CA GLY A 66 5.89 3.98 -21.70
C GLY A 66 5.38 3.38 -20.39
N ALA A 67 6.12 3.59 -19.29
CA ALA A 67 5.75 3.09 -17.98
C ALA A 67 4.51 3.82 -17.41
N THR A 68 4.33 5.11 -17.67
CA THR A 68 3.22 5.89 -17.10
C THR A 68 1.95 5.85 -17.95
N LEU A 69 2.08 5.74 -19.29
CA LEU A 69 0.94 5.80 -20.23
C LEU A 69 0.51 4.44 -20.78
N LEU A 70 1.43 3.50 -21.00
CA LEU A 70 1.16 2.23 -21.69
C LEU A 70 1.02 1.04 -20.75
N SER A 71 1.50 1.14 -19.51
CA SER A 71 1.46 0.03 -18.54
C SER A 71 0.14 -0.08 -17.77
N ARG A 72 -0.70 0.96 -17.83
CA ARG A 72 -1.93 1.08 -17.03
C ARG A 72 -3.16 0.87 -17.90
N GLY A 73 -4.12 0.08 -17.42
CA GLY A 73 -5.43 -0.09 -18.06
C GLY A 73 -6.22 1.23 -18.08
N ARG A 74 -7.23 1.31 -18.96
CA ARG A 74 -8.14 2.46 -18.97
C ARG A 74 -9.03 2.39 -17.72
N TYR A 75 -9.05 3.46 -16.93
CA TYR A 75 -9.97 3.58 -15.80
C TYR A 75 -11.35 4.02 -16.32
N GLU A 76 -12.44 3.41 -15.80
CA GLU A 76 -13.81 3.76 -16.18
C GLU A 76 -14.15 5.22 -15.84
N THR A 77 -13.59 5.72 -14.74
CA THR A 77 -13.70 7.11 -14.28
C THR A 77 -12.31 7.74 -14.17
N SER A 78 -12.12 8.89 -14.82
CA SER A 78 -10.94 9.74 -14.61
C SER A 78 -11.18 10.59 -13.38
N LEU A 79 -10.43 10.34 -12.31
CA LEU A 79 -10.45 11.16 -11.11
C LEU A 79 -9.27 12.15 -11.17
N ALA A 80 -9.54 13.40 -10.78
CA ALA A 80 -8.51 14.38 -10.51
C ALA A 80 -8.45 14.60 -8.99
N GLN A 81 -7.34 14.19 -8.39
CA GLN A 81 -7.08 14.32 -6.97
C GLN A 81 -6.29 15.62 -6.74
N LEU A 82 -7.04 16.70 -6.51
CA LEU A 82 -6.46 18.05 -6.46
C LEU A 82 -5.98 18.45 -5.07
N LYS A 83 -6.39 17.74 -4.01
CA LYS A 83 -6.00 18.02 -2.63
C LYS A 83 -4.54 17.60 -2.43
N LEU A 84 -3.68 18.57 -2.16
CA LEU A 84 -2.28 18.32 -1.85
C LEU A 84 -2.15 17.54 -0.53
N PHE A 85 -1.21 16.60 -0.52
CA PHE A 85 -0.89 15.63 0.53
C PHE A 85 -1.96 14.57 0.80
N GLU A 86 -2.94 14.39 -0.08
CA GLU A 86 -3.98 13.39 0.14
C GLU A 86 -3.42 11.96 0.04
N THR A 87 -2.53 11.68 -0.92
CA THR A 87 -1.88 10.37 -1.03
C THR A 87 -0.92 10.12 0.14
N TYR A 88 -0.31 11.18 0.69
CA TYR A 88 0.47 11.10 1.92
C TYR A 88 -0.41 10.79 3.14
N GLN A 89 -1.60 11.38 3.23
CA GLN A 89 -2.58 11.11 4.28
C GLN A 89 -3.09 9.67 4.19
N GLU A 90 -3.47 9.21 3.00
CA GLU A 90 -3.88 7.81 2.77
C GLU A 90 -2.78 6.83 3.22
N ALA A 91 -1.54 6.99 2.72
CA ALA A 91 -0.41 6.14 3.12
C ALA A 91 -0.13 6.18 4.63
N TRP A 92 -0.35 7.32 5.27
CA TRP A 92 -0.23 7.46 6.72
C TRP A 92 -1.35 6.72 7.46
N TYR A 93 -2.61 7.09 7.24
CA TYR A 93 -3.74 6.62 8.03
C TYR A 93 -4.06 5.14 7.80
N ASP A 94 -3.86 4.66 6.57
CA ASP A 94 -4.04 3.25 6.22
C ASP A 94 -2.80 2.41 6.55
N ALA A 95 -1.73 3.05 7.04
CA ALA A 95 -0.42 2.44 7.26
C ALA A 95 0.10 1.67 6.04
N ASP A 96 -0.17 2.19 4.85
CA ASP A 96 0.13 1.54 3.59
C ASP A 96 1.59 1.76 3.19
N MET A 97 2.43 0.76 3.48
CA MET A 97 3.84 0.71 3.06
C MET A 97 4.00 0.72 1.53
N VAL A 98 3.02 0.22 0.78
CA VAL A 98 3.02 0.30 -0.69
C VAL A 98 2.83 1.73 -1.15
N GLY A 99 1.89 2.47 -0.56
CA GLY A 99 1.67 3.90 -0.76
C GLY A 99 2.95 4.70 -0.50
N TRP A 100 3.60 4.50 0.66
CA TRP A 100 4.89 5.14 0.97
C TRP A 100 5.97 4.86 -0.07
N ARG A 101 6.10 3.60 -0.49
CA ARG A 101 7.06 3.22 -1.54
C ARG A 101 6.75 3.94 -2.85
N ASN A 102 5.48 4.03 -3.24
CA ASN A 102 5.07 4.67 -4.49
C ASN A 102 5.40 6.17 -4.49
N LEU A 103 5.17 6.87 -3.37
CA LEU A 103 5.57 8.28 -3.21
C LEU A 103 7.09 8.47 -3.44
N VAL A 104 7.92 7.61 -2.84
CA VAL A 104 9.38 7.65 -3.02
C VAL A 104 9.77 7.33 -4.47
N LEU A 105 9.13 6.33 -5.10
CA LEU A 105 9.39 5.97 -6.50
C LEU A 105 9.03 7.11 -7.45
N ASN A 106 7.97 7.88 -7.19
CA ASN A 106 7.62 9.06 -7.97
C ASN A 106 8.72 10.12 -7.86
N ILE A 107 9.24 10.41 -6.66
CA ILE A 107 10.40 11.30 -6.50
C ILE A 107 11.60 10.78 -7.31
N LEU A 108 11.97 9.51 -7.15
CA LEU A 108 13.12 8.92 -7.84
C LEU A 108 12.98 8.92 -9.36
N MET A 109 11.76 8.79 -9.88
CA MET A 109 11.47 8.78 -11.32
C MET A 109 11.91 10.09 -12.02
N PHE A 110 11.94 11.23 -11.35
CA PHE A 110 12.35 12.50 -11.96
C PHE A 110 13.79 12.93 -11.65
N VAL A 111 14.49 12.21 -10.76
CA VAL A 111 15.92 12.45 -10.48
C VAL A 111 16.77 12.40 -11.75
N PRO A 112 16.63 11.40 -12.65
CA PRO A 112 17.42 11.36 -13.88
C PRO A 112 17.14 12.53 -14.83
N ILE A 113 15.89 13.03 -14.89
CA ILE A 113 15.52 14.18 -15.72
C ILE A 113 16.23 15.44 -15.21
N GLY A 114 16.13 15.72 -13.90
CA GLY A 114 16.82 16.87 -13.29
C GLY A 114 18.34 16.82 -13.41
N PHE A 115 18.91 15.61 -13.43
CA PHE A 115 20.34 15.38 -13.62
C PHE A 115 20.81 15.57 -15.06
N LEU A 116 20.08 15.02 -16.04
CA LEU A 116 20.48 15.01 -17.46
C LEU A 116 20.19 16.34 -18.17
N LEU A 117 19.10 17.02 -17.82
CA LEU A 117 18.63 18.22 -18.51
C LEU A 117 19.66 19.38 -18.59
N PRO A 118 20.45 19.67 -17.53
CA PRO A 118 21.52 20.68 -17.61
C PRO A 118 22.72 20.27 -18.50
N PHE A 119 22.92 18.98 -18.75
CA PHE A 119 23.95 18.48 -19.66
C PHE A 119 23.54 18.61 -21.13
N THR A 120 22.25 18.50 -21.43
CA THR A 120 21.73 18.58 -22.81
C THR A 120 21.66 20.03 -23.29
N LEU A 121 21.14 20.94 -22.46
CA LEU A 121 20.79 22.29 -22.86
C LEU A 121 21.36 23.34 -21.90
N LYS A 122 22.14 24.30 -22.44
CA LYS A 122 22.81 25.35 -21.64
C LYS A 122 21.86 26.17 -20.75
N PRO A 123 20.64 26.56 -21.17
CA PRO A 123 19.73 27.32 -20.31
C PRO A 123 19.37 26.60 -19.00
N PHE A 124 19.25 25.27 -19.04
CA PHE A 124 18.90 24.42 -17.90
C PHE A 124 20.02 24.30 -16.86
N ARG A 125 21.22 24.81 -17.16
CA ARG A 125 22.26 24.97 -16.13
C ARG A 125 21.91 26.02 -15.08
N LYS A 126 20.89 26.85 -15.30
CA LYS A 126 20.28 27.67 -14.25
C LYS A 126 19.28 26.80 -13.49
N TRP A 127 19.37 26.77 -12.15
CA TRP A 127 18.54 25.91 -11.30
C TRP A 127 17.05 26.09 -11.58
N TRP A 128 16.58 27.33 -11.69
CA TRP A 128 15.16 27.65 -11.90
C TRP A 128 14.65 27.18 -13.27
N MET A 129 15.50 27.16 -14.31
CA MET A 129 15.12 26.63 -15.62
C MET A 129 14.93 25.12 -15.57
N THR A 130 15.79 24.40 -14.82
CA THR A 130 15.60 22.95 -14.60
C THR A 130 14.35 22.66 -13.80
N TYR A 131 14.05 23.46 -12.79
CA TYR A 131 12.87 23.24 -11.95
C TYR A 131 11.58 23.49 -12.74
N ILE A 132 11.52 24.58 -13.51
CA ILE A 132 10.40 24.86 -14.42
C ILE A 132 10.28 23.75 -15.48
N GLY A 133 11.39 23.31 -16.06
CA GLY A 133 11.40 22.22 -17.03
C GLY A 133 10.83 20.91 -16.48
N GLY A 134 11.23 20.53 -15.27
CA GLY A 134 10.68 19.37 -14.57
C GLY A 134 9.20 19.53 -14.26
N PHE A 135 8.79 20.68 -13.73
CA PHE A 135 7.38 20.96 -13.43
C PHE A 135 6.49 20.87 -14.68
N ILE A 136 6.91 21.49 -15.80
CA ILE A 136 6.18 21.41 -17.07
C ILE A 136 6.12 19.96 -17.55
N ALA A 137 7.23 19.22 -17.50
CA ALA A 137 7.26 17.82 -17.91
C ALA A 137 6.28 16.98 -17.08
N THR A 138 6.25 17.15 -15.76
CA THR A 138 5.29 16.44 -14.91
C THR A 138 3.86 16.84 -15.24
N PHE A 139 3.58 18.14 -15.32
CA PHE A 139 2.24 18.63 -15.63
C PHE A 139 1.71 18.08 -16.96
N LEU A 140 2.56 17.96 -17.98
CA LEU A 140 2.20 17.34 -19.26
C LEU A 140 1.89 15.85 -19.12
N ILE A 141 2.69 15.10 -18.35
CA ILE A 141 2.45 13.66 -18.12
C ILE A 141 1.11 13.45 -17.41
N GLU A 142 0.88 14.14 -16.29
CA GLU A 142 -0.37 14.04 -15.51
C GLU A 142 -1.58 14.47 -16.35
N SER A 143 -1.46 15.57 -17.10
CA SER A 143 -2.53 16.04 -18.00
C SER A 143 -2.84 15.02 -19.09
N THR A 144 -1.80 14.38 -19.64
CA THR A 144 -1.95 13.31 -20.64
C THR A 144 -2.68 12.11 -20.02
N GLN A 145 -2.27 11.68 -18.82
CA GLN A 145 -2.92 10.58 -18.11
C GLN A 145 -4.40 10.85 -17.83
N TYR A 146 -4.72 12.08 -17.44
CA TYR A 146 -6.09 12.53 -17.22
C TYR A 146 -6.95 12.52 -18.50
N ILE A 147 -6.42 13.07 -19.60
CA ILE A 147 -7.12 13.17 -20.89
C ILE A 147 -7.36 11.77 -21.49
N PHE A 148 -6.35 10.90 -21.46
CA PHE A 148 -6.42 9.55 -22.03
C PHE A 148 -7.00 8.49 -21.07
N ARG A 149 -7.38 8.89 -19.85
CA ARG A 149 -7.92 8.02 -18.78
C ARG A 149 -7.06 6.80 -18.47
N CYS A 150 -5.74 6.93 -18.65
CA CYS A 150 -4.76 5.90 -18.32
C CYS A 150 -4.13 6.11 -16.94
N GLY A 151 -4.62 7.08 -16.17
CA GLY A 151 -4.23 7.34 -14.79
C GLY A 151 -5.13 8.37 -14.11
N VAL A 152 -4.83 8.64 -12.84
CA VAL A 152 -5.46 9.67 -12.02
C VAL A 152 -4.53 10.89 -12.03
N PHE A 153 -5.06 12.09 -12.24
CA PHE A 153 -4.27 13.31 -12.09
C PHE A 153 -4.06 13.56 -10.60
N GLN A 154 -2.82 13.46 -10.12
CA GLN A 154 -2.53 13.63 -8.69
C GLN A 154 -1.63 14.85 -8.47
N THR A 155 -2.11 15.83 -7.68
CA THR A 155 -1.29 17.02 -7.34
C THR A 155 -0.02 16.61 -6.57
N ASP A 156 -0.07 15.53 -5.79
CA ASP A 156 1.09 14.99 -5.07
C ASP A 156 2.19 14.50 -6.03
N ASP A 157 1.82 14.01 -7.20
CA ASP A 157 2.80 13.58 -8.21
C ASP A 157 3.52 14.76 -8.85
N LEU A 158 2.84 15.90 -9.03
CA LEU A 158 3.51 17.16 -9.41
C LEU A 158 4.59 17.55 -8.41
N LEU A 159 4.28 17.47 -7.11
CA LEU A 159 5.22 17.80 -6.04
C LEU A 159 6.39 16.80 -6.00
N ASN A 160 6.09 15.50 -6.00
CA ASN A 160 7.08 14.43 -5.90
C ASN A 160 8.07 14.47 -7.06
N ASN A 161 7.56 14.58 -8.28
CA ASN A 161 8.38 14.64 -9.49
C ASN A 161 9.20 15.94 -9.56
N LEU A 162 8.65 17.07 -9.07
CA LEU A 162 9.42 18.31 -8.94
C LEU A 162 10.57 18.16 -7.94
N LEU A 163 10.33 17.57 -6.75
CA LEU A 163 11.37 17.25 -5.77
C LEU A 163 12.46 16.36 -6.39
N GLY A 164 12.06 15.33 -7.13
CA GLY A 164 12.97 14.49 -7.91
C GLY A 164 13.86 15.28 -8.84
N THR A 165 13.27 16.19 -9.63
CA THR A 165 14.00 17.09 -10.53
C THR A 165 15.01 17.95 -9.78
N MET A 166 14.62 18.52 -8.63
CA MET A 166 15.49 19.35 -7.81
C MET A 166 16.68 18.56 -7.26
N ILE A 167 16.44 17.34 -6.78
CA ILE A 167 17.47 16.41 -6.30
C ILE A 167 18.43 16.03 -7.45
N GLY A 168 17.90 15.72 -8.62
CA GLY A 168 18.68 15.42 -9.82
C GLY A 168 19.61 16.57 -10.22
N TYR A 169 19.12 17.80 -10.17
CA TYR A 169 19.93 18.99 -10.43
C TYR A 169 21.03 19.18 -9.38
N GLY A 170 20.77 18.82 -8.11
CA GLY A 170 21.78 18.71 -7.07
C GLY A 170 22.91 17.73 -7.45
N GLY A 171 22.55 16.56 -8.00
CA GLY A 171 23.51 15.60 -8.54
C GLY A 171 24.35 16.17 -9.68
N PHE A 172 23.74 16.96 -10.58
CA PHE A 172 24.46 17.67 -11.65
C PHE A 172 25.50 18.63 -11.07
N CYS A 173 25.15 19.41 -10.05
CA CYS A 173 26.08 20.34 -9.39
C CYS A 173 27.28 19.62 -8.77
N ILE A 174 27.07 18.44 -8.16
CA ILE A 174 28.16 17.60 -7.62
C ILE A 174 29.12 17.18 -8.73
N VAL A 175 28.63 16.69 -9.87
CA VAL A 175 29.48 16.29 -11.00
C VAL A 175 30.28 17.47 -11.54
N ILE A 176 29.67 18.66 -11.66
CA ILE A 176 30.38 19.87 -12.08
C ILE A 176 31.44 20.30 -11.06
N LEU A 177 31.15 20.18 -9.76
CA LEU A 177 32.13 20.44 -8.71
C LEU A 177 33.33 19.51 -8.84
N ILE A 178 33.10 18.19 -8.91
CA ILE A 178 34.17 17.18 -9.06
C ILE A 178 34.99 17.46 -10.32
N LYS A 179 34.33 17.69 -11.46
CA LYS A 179 35.01 18.00 -12.72
C LYS A 179 35.89 19.25 -12.61
N ASN A 180 35.39 20.33 -12.00
CA ASN A 180 36.16 21.56 -11.85
C ASN A 180 37.33 21.37 -10.87
N SER A 181 37.15 20.58 -9.80
CA SER A 181 38.23 20.22 -8.88
C SER A 181 39.36 19.46 -9.59
N ILE A 182 39.01 18.43 -10.38
CA ILE A 182 39.99 17.62 -11.15
C ILE A 182 40.72 18.48 -12.18
N LEU A 183 40.01 19.41 -12.82
CA LEU A 183 40.59 20.30 -13.83
C LEU A 183 41.29 21.54 -13.23
N HIS A 184 41.48 21.60 -11.91
CA HIS A 184 42.07 22.73 -11.19
C HIS A 184 41.44 24.09 -11.55
N ARG A 185 40.11 24.11 -11.72
CA ARG A 185 39.32 25.32 -11.99
C ARG A 185 38.61 25.80 -10.73
N ASN A 186 38.12 27.05 -10.75
CA ASN A 186 37.31 27.61 -9.66
C ASN A 186 36.08 26.73 -9.36
N VAL A 187 35.97 26.30 -8.10
CA VAL A 187 34.88 25.44 -7.60
C VAL A 187 33.77 26.25 -6.94
N GLN A 188 32.52 25.90 -7.21
CA GLN A 188 31.33 26.58 -6.67
C GLN A 188 30.72 25.76 -5.52
N TRP A 189 31.46 25.59 -4.41
CA TRP A 189 31.03 24.76 -3.28
C TRP A 189 29.73 25.24 -2.64
N ARG A 190 29.57 26.56 -2.42
CA ARG A 190 28.34 27.14 -1.83
C ARG A 190 27.09 26.78 -2.62
N ARG A 191 27.14 26.95 -3.94
CA ARG A 191 26.04 26.59 -4.84
C ARG A 191 25.71 25.10 -4.78
N THR A 192 26.74 24.26 -4.70
CA THR A 192 26.59 22.81 -4.63
C THR A 192 25.91 22.39 -3.33
N ILE A 193 26.31 22.96 -2.19
CA ILE A 193 25.67 22.73 -0.89
C ILE A 193 24.20 23.19 -0.93
N CYS A 194 23.92 24.41 -1.41
CA CYS A 194 22.55 24.90 -1.51
C CYS A 194 21.67 24.02 -2.41
N SER A 195 22.24 23.43 -3.47
CA SER A 195 21.50 22.51 -4.34
C SER A 195 21.18 21.15 -3.70
N GLN A 196 21.78 20.80 -2.55
CA GLN A 196 21.44 19.58 -1.80
C GLN A 196 20.31 19.78 -0.78
N ILE A 197 19.89 21.03 -0.52
CA ILE A 197 18.80 21.33 0.43
C ILE A 197 17.55 20.49 0.14
N PRO A 198 17.06 20.35 -1.12
CA PRO A 198 15.88 19.52 -1.40
C PRO A 198 16.07 18.06 -0.98
N LEU A 199 17.22 17.44 -1.26
CA LEU A 199 17.51 16.07 -0.86
C LEU A 199 17.49 15.91 0.66
N VAL A 200 18.19 16.80 1.37
CA VAL A 200 18.28 16.78 2.83
C VAL A 200 16.91 16.96 3.46
N VAL A 201 16.13 17.93 2.99
CA VAL A 201 14.76 18.18 3.47
C VAL A 201 13.89 16.95 3.23
N THR A 202 13.90 16.37 2.02
CA THR A 202 13.12 15.17 1.71
C THR A 202 13.49 14.01 2.64
N VAL A 203 14.78 13.71 2.82
CA VAL A 203 15.23 12.61 3.69
C VAL A 203 14.82 12.86 5.14
N ILE A 204 15.03 14.07 5.67
CA ILE A 204 14.64 14.42 7.04
C ILE A 204 13.12 14.33 7.21
N SER A 205 12.32 14.77 6.24
CA SER A 205 10.85 14.68 6.28
C SER A 205 10.39 13.23 6.39
N PHE A 206 10.87 12.32 5.54
CA PHE A 206 10.52 10.90 5.62
C PHE A 206 11.00 10.27 6.94
N LEU A 207 12.24 10.53 7.36
CA LEU A 207 12.74 10.04 8.65
C LEU A 207 11.89 10.53 9.82
N THR A 208 11.49 11.81 9.80
CA THR A 208 10.64 12.39 10.84
C THR A 208 9.28 11.71 10.87
N ILE A 209 8.65 11.48 9.71
CA ILE A 209 7.36 10.78 9.60
C ILE A 209 7.45 9.39 10.26
N PHE A 210 8.45 8.59 9.90
CA PHE A 210 8.61 7.24 10.46
C PHE A 210 9.00 7.26 11.95
N CYS A 211 9.86 8.18 12.39
CA CYS A 211 10.18 8.34 13.81
C CYS A 211 8.94 8.73 14.63
N VAL A 212 8.12 9.65 14.12
CA VAL A 212 6.85 10.03 14.76
C VAL A 212 5.90 8.83 14.82
N TYR A 213 5.78 8.05 13.74
CA TYR A 213 4.98 6.81 13.76
C TYR A 213 5.48 5.83 14.83
N GLN A 214 6.79 5.58 14.89
CA GLN A 214 7.37 4.66 15.87
C GLN A 214 7.17 5.14 17.30
N ALA A 215 7.25 6.44 17.56
CA ALA A 215 7.03 7.04 18.87
C ALA A 215 5.57 7.04 19.34
N LYS A 216 4.58 6.90 18.44
CA LYS A 216 3.17 6.79 18.85
C LYS A 216 2.94 5.56 19.71
N GLU A 217 2.13 5.70 20.76
CA GLU A 217 1.66 4.55 21.55
C GLU A 217 0.81 3.60 20.67
N TYR A 218 -0.15 4.17 19.95
CA TYR A 218 -1.07 3.44 19.07
C TYR A 218 -0.70 3.54 17.59
N GLY A 219 -1.18 2.58 16.82
CA GLY A 219 -1.14 2.60 15.36
C GLY A 219 -2.14 3.61 14.78
N ASN A 220 -2.09 3.71 13.46
CA ASN A 220 -3.03 4.53 12.70
C ASN A 220 -4.29 3.71 12.37
N LEU A 221 -5.43 4.40 12.29
CA LEU A 221 -6.70 3.90 11.79
C LEU A 221 -7.11 4.76 10.59
N SER A 222 -7.65 4.14 9.55
CA SER A 222 -8.10 4.83 8.32
C SER A 222 -9.14 5.91 8.63
N CYS A 223 -10.08 5.63 9.54
CA CYS A 223 -11.13 6.55 9.97
C CYS A 223 -10.63 7.80 10.70
N GLU A 224 -9.35 7.86 11.10
CA GLU A 224 -8.74 9.10 11.62
C GLU A 224 -8.41 10.13 10.52
N ASN A 225 -8.49 9.75 9.24
CA ASN A 225 -8.31 10.65 8.10
C ASN A 225 -9.54 11.56 7.90
N ILE A 226 -9.81 12.43 8.87
CA ILE A 226 -11.03 13.24 8.90
C ILE A 226 -11.03 14.29 7.78
N ASN A 227 -12.04 14.20 6.91
CA ASN A 227 -12.39 15.22 5.93
C ASN A 227 -13.47 16.18 6.48
N THR A 228 -13.76 17.27 5.77
CA THR A 228 -14.79 18.24 6.16
C THR A 228 -15.76 18.52 5.01
N TYR A 229 -17.01 18.09 5.17
CA TYR A 229 -18.07 18.15 4.18
C TYR A 229 -19.11 19.24 4.52
N LYS A 230 -18.76 20.51 4.29
CA LYS A 230 -19.60 21.67 4.68
C LYS A 230 -20.97 21.77 3.99
N LYS A 231 -21.16 21.09 2.85
CA LYS A 231 -22.37 21.20 2.02
C LYS A 231 -23.38 20.08 2.26
N VAL A 232 -23.05 19.11 3.11
CA VAL A 232 -23.90 17.95 3.38
C VAL A 232 -24.78 18.25 4.59
N SER A 233 -26.09 18.10 4.43
CA SER A 233 -27.04 18.19 5.54
C SER A 233 -27.08 16.84 6.26
N ILE A 234 -26.80 16.85 7.56
CA ILE A 234 -26.74 15.63 8.38
C ILE A 234 -27.83 15.71 9.43
N THR A 235 -28.73 14.74 9.39
CA THR A 235 -29.89 14.63 10.29
C THR A 235 -29.92 13.25 10.91
N GLU A 236 -30.58 13.09 12.04
CA GLU A 236 -30.81 11.83 12.74
C GLU A 236 -32.26 11.35 12.57
N ILE A 237 -32.48 10.05 12.74
CA ILE A 237 -33.83 9.52 12.93
C ILE A 237 -34.37 9.90 14.33
N PRO A 238 -35.69 10.11 14.50
CA PRO A 238 -36.25 10.50 15.80
C PRO A 238 -36.04 9.48 16.92
N THR A 239 -35.85 8.21 16.56
CA THR A 239 -35.64 7.08 17.48
C THR A 239 -34.17 6.80 17.77
N LEU A 240 -33.25 7.68 17.35
CA LEU A 240 -31.83 7.48 17.59
C LEU A 240 -31.55 7.58 19.09
N ASP A 241 -30.94 6.55 19.66
CA ASP A 241 -30.49 6.56 21.06
C ASP A 241 -29.26 7.46 21.21
N VAL A 242 -29.46 8.60 21.86
CA VAL A 242 -28.42 9.61 22.11
C VAL A 242 -28.27 9.77 23.61
N SER A 243 -27.05 9.56 24.10
CA SER A 243 -26.67 9.66 25.50
C SER A 243 -25.48 10.60 25.65
N GLU A 244 -25.45 11.33 26.76
CA GLU A 244 -24.32 12.13 27.21
C GLU A 244 -23.33 11.32 28.08
N GLU A 245 -23.66 10.06 28.39
CA GLU A 245 -22.83 9.21 29.24
C GLU A 245 -21.51 8.86 28.56
N GLU A 246 -20.41 9.25 29.19
CA GLU A 246 -19.08 8.79 28.81
C GLU A 246 -18.83 7.39 29.38
N LYS A 247 -18.35 6.49 28.52
CA LYS A 247 -18.02 5.11 28.89
C LYS A 247 -16.52 4.88 28.80
N GLU A 248 -16.00 4.06 29.71
CA GLU A 248 -14.64 3.54 29.61
C GLU A 248 -14.63 2.17 28.94
N ILE A 249 -13.71 1.98 28.01
CA ILE A 249 -13.49 0.71 27.32
C ILE A 249 -12.05 0.24 27.51
N MET A 250 -11.87 -1.08 27.66
CA MET A 250 -10.56 -1.69 27.71
C MET A 250 -10.00 -1.86 26.30
N ILE A 251 -8.92 -1.14 25.99
CA ILE A 251 -8.10 -1.40 24.80
C ILE A 251 -7.40 -2.74 25.01
N ARG A 252 -7.42 -3.55 23.95
CA ARG A 252 -6.77 -4.86 23.92
C ARG A 252 -5.66 -4.87 22.88
N LYS A 253 -4.60 -5.60 23.14
CA LYS A 253 -3.46 -5.76 22.24
C LYS A 253 -3.45 -7.17 21.66
N LEU A 254 -3.32 -7.23 20.34
CA LEU A 254 -3.09 -8.42 19.55
C LEU A 254 -1.59 -8.62 19.37
N HIS A 255 -1.11 -9.85 19.45
CA HIS A 255 0.28 -10.14 19.10
C HIS A 255 0.51 -9.93 17.60
N VAL A 256 1.59 -9.25 17.24
CA VAL A 256 1.99 -9.04 15.86
C VAL A 256 3.28 -9.80 15.62
N TYR A 257 3.18 -10.86 14.84
CA TYR A 257 4.28 -11.79 14.56
C TYR A 257 5.32 -11.11 13.66
N SER A 258 6.60 -11.34 13.98
CA SER A 258 7.73 -11.06 13.12
C SER A 258 7.83 -12.07 11.97
N LYS A 259 8.68 -11.78 10.98
CA LYS A 259 8.92 -12.71 9.86
C LYS A 259 9.52 -14.03 10.35
N GLU A 260 10.36 -13.95 11.36
CA GLU A 260 11.01 -15.07 12.02
C GLU A 260 9.98 -15.95 12.76
N GLU A 261 9.09 -15.35 13.55
CA GLU A 261 8.02 -16.10 14.24
C GLU A 261 7.06 -16.76 13.25
N VAL A 262 6.69 -16.09 12.15
CA VAL A 262 5.85 -16.68 11.09
C VAL A 262 6.55 -17.87 10.41
N LEU A 263 7.86 -17.77 10.18
CA LEU A 263 8.66 -18.89 9.65
C LEU A 263 8.70 -20.07 10.62
N GLU A 264 8.82 -19.82 11.91
CA GLU A 264 8.80 -20.86 12.95
C GLU A 264 7.43 -21.54 13.06
N LEU A 265 6.34 -20.76 13.02
CA LEU A 265 4.98 -21.29 12.98
C LEU A 265 4.78 -22.27 11.81
N ALA A 266 5.15 -21.85 10.59
CA ALA A 266 5.01 -22.69 9.42
C ALA A 266 5.93 -23.92 9.45
N ARG A 267 7.15 -23.78 9.98
CA ARG A 267 8.05 -24.93 10.19
C ARG A 267 7.40 -25.94 11.14
N SER A 268 6.79 -25.48 12.22
CA SER A 268 6.09 -26.36 13.18
C SER A 268 4.95 -27.11 12.51
N ILE A 269 4.06 -26.42 11.79
CA ILE A 269 2.90 -27.05 11.12
C ILE A 269 3.35 -28.05 10.06
N PHE A 270 4.32 -27.69 9.21
CA PHE A 270 4.85 -28.62 8.22
C PHE A 270 5.54 -29.82 8.87
N TRP A 271 6.32 -29.61 9.94
CA TRP A 271 6.97 -30.70 10.66
C TRP A 271 5.96 -31.71 11.21
N GLN A 272 4.85 -31.23 11.78
CA GLN A 272 3.80 -32.10 12.33
C GLN A 272 3.08 -32.94 11.26
N THR A 273 3.04 -32.45 10.02
CA THR A 273 2.49 -33.17 8.86
C THR A 273 3.51 -34.01 8.10
N GLY A 274 4.74 -34.12 8.61
CA GLY A 274 5.84 -34.82 7.94
C GLY A 274 6.40 -34.08 6.71
N LEU A 275 6.01 -32.82 6.52
CA LEU A 275 6.46 -31.95 5.45
C LEU A 275 7.66 -31.10 5.89
N GLN A 276 8.42 -30.59 4.91
CA GLN A 276 9.55 -29.68 5.18
C GLN A 276 9.33 -28.34 4.49
N LEU A 277 9.54 -27.25 5.21
CA LEU A 277 9.46 -25.89 4.65
C LEU A 277 10.52 -25.69 3.54
N ASN A 278 10.10 -25.11 2.42
CA ASN A 278 10.99 -24.58 1.39
C ASN A 278 11.10 -23.05 1.53
N ALA A 279 12.01 -22.59 2.38
CA ALA A 279 12.17 -21.15 2.67
C ALA A 279 12.57 -20.31 1.44
N SER A 280 13.17 -20.92 0.41
CA SER A 280 13.57 -20.18 -0.81
C SER A 280 12.41 -19.84 -1.74
N ASP A 281 11.28 -20.55 -1.64
CA ASP A 281 10.06 -20.33 -2.44
C ASP A 281 9.02 -19.47 -1.68
N SER A 282 9.36 -19.07 -0.45
CA SER A 282 8.53 -18.27 0.43
C SER A 282 8.44 -16.81 -0.03
N SER A 283 7.23 -16.24 0.02
CA SER A 283 6.96 -14.84 -0.31
C SER A 283 6.45 -14.09 0.91
N PHE A 284 7.13 -13.00 1.26
CA PHE A 284 6.72 -12.13 2.37
C PHE A 284 6.09 -10.85 1.82
N TYR A 285 4.83 -10.62 2.17
CA TYR A 285 4.11 -9.39 1.90
C TYR A 285 4.09 -8.52 3.16
N ASP A 286 3.43 -7.37 3.09
CA ASP A 286 3.38 -6.40 4.19
C ASP A 286 2.45 -6.86 5.33
N THR A 287 1.33 -7.54 4.99
CA THR A 287 0.32 -8.00 5.97
C THR A 287 0.33 -9.51 6.22
N ARG A 288 0.88 -10.30 5.28
CA ARG A 288 0.94 -11.76 5.37
C ARG A 288 2.19 -12.34 4.74
N ALA A 289 2.53 -13.57 5.10
CA ALA A 289 3.53 -14.38 4.42
C ALA A 289 2.85 -15.57 3.74
N THR A 290 3.37 -15.97 2.58
CA THR A 290 3.00 -17.20 1.87
C THR A 290 4.20 -18.13 1.86
N LEU A 291 4.02 -19.32 2.40
CA LEU A 291 5.10 -20.27 2.65
C LEU A 291 4.70 -21.63 2.05
N TYR A 292 5.66 -22.29 1.41
CA TYR A 292 5.43 -23.56 0.74
C TYR A 292 6.28 -24.67 1.34
N SER A 293 5.74 -25.87 1.39
CA SER A 293 6.53 -27.08 1.62
C SER A 293 7.39 -27.43 0.40
N LYS A 294 8.41 -28.28 0.58
CA LYS A 294 9.17 -28.86 -0.52
C LYS A 294 8.23 -29.55 -1.52
N ASN A 295 8.52 -29.38 -2.81
CA ASN A 295 7.70 -29.87 -3.92
C ASN A 295 6.26 -29.33 -3.96
N ARG A 296 5.94 -28.26 -3.21
CA ARG A 296 4.61 -27.62 -3.17
C ARG A 296 3.47 -28.59 -2.85
N GLN A 297 3.70 -29.55 -1.94
CA GLN A 297 2.67 -30.50 -1.47
C GLN A 297 1.60 -29.81 -0.60
N ALA A 298 2.01 -28.77 0.09
CA ALA A 298 1.17 -27.92 0.94
C ALA A 298 1.65 -26.47 0.92
N ALA A 299 0.73 -25.55 1.19
CA ALA A 299 0.95 -24.12 1.31
C ALA A 299 0.32 -23.60 2.60
N ILE A 300 0.91 -22.55 3.18
CA ILE A 300 0.34 -21.82 4.31
C ILE A 300 0.47 -20.31 4.09
N TRP A 301 -0.62 -19.59 4.35
CA TRP A 301 -0.70 -18.14 4.32
C TRP A 301 -0.92 -17.64 5.73
N VAL A 302 0.06 -16.95 6.31
CA VAL A 302 0.01 -16.49 7.70
C VAL A 302 -0.09 -14.97 7.74
N ASN A 303 -1.11 -14.43 8.41
CA ASN A 303 -1.22 -13.01 8.70
C ASN A 303 -0.33 -12.67 9.90
N TYR A 304 0.46 -11.59 9.80
CA TYR A 304 1.33 -11.19 10.93
C TYR A 304 0.49 -10.78 12.14
N GLN A 305 -0.66 -10.15 11.92
CA GLN A 305 -1.56 -9.77 12.99
C GLN A 305 -2.32 -10.99 13.50
N GLY A 306 -2.08 -11.35 14.76
CA GLY A 306 -2.74 -12.45 15.44
C GLY A 306 -2.28 -13.85 15.05
N GLY A 307 -1.39 -13.99 14.06
CA GLY A 307 -0.90 -15.30 13.61
C GLY A 307 -1.99 -16.18 13.01
N THR A 308 -3.08 -15.56 12.53
CA THR A 308 -4.14 -16.28 11.80
C THR A 308 -3.61 -16.80 10.48
N PHE A 309 -4.11 -17.93 10.01
CA PHE A 309 -3.57 -18.53 8.79
C PHE A 309 -4.55 -19.41 8.03
N ASP A 310 -4.31 -19.51 6.72
CA ASP A 310 -4.90 -20.53 5.86
C ASP A 310 -3.84 -21.58 5.56
N TYR A 311 -4.20 -22.85 5.63
CA TYR A 311 -3.36 -23.99 5.30
C TYR A 311 -4.06 -24.88 4.29
N GLU A 312 -3.36 -25.24 3.22
CA GLU A 312 -3.83 -26.17 2.20
C GLU A 312 -2.81 -27.28 2.01
N ASN A 313 -3.28 -28.53 2.08
CA ASN A 313 -2.49 -29.70 1.76
C ASN A 313 -3.03 -30.35 0.47
N TYR A 314 -2.40 -30.02 -0.65
CA TYR A 314 -2.79 -30.52 -1.97
C TYR A 314 -2.72 -32.04 -2.06
N SER A 315 -1.78 -32.67 -1.34
CA SER A 315 -1.68 -34.15 -1.28
C SER A 315 -2.84 -34.82 -0.54
N GLN A 316 -3.64 -34.05 0.20
CA GLN A 316 -4.85 -34.51 0.87
C GLN A 316 -6.13 -34.01 0.17
N GLN A 317 -5.99 -33.22 -0.90
CA GLN A 317 -7.10 -32.83 -1.76
C GLN A 317 -7.21 -33.75 -2.97
N TYR A 318 -6.08 -34.22 -3.52
CA TYR A 318 -6.04 -35.07 -4.70
C TYR A 318 -5.14 -36.29 -4.47
N ASP A 319 -5.57 -37.44 -4.99
CA ASP A 319 -4.76 -38.66 -5.03
C ASP A 319 -3.60 -38.56 -6.05
N SER A 320 -2.78 -39.60 -6.13
CA SER A 320 -1.65 -39.65 -7.08
C SER A 320 -2.06 -39.63 -8.56
N HIS A 321 -3.34 -39.82 -8.86
CA HIS A 321 -3.91 -39.79 -10.21
C HIS A 321 -4.66 -38.48 -10.50
N GLY A 322 -4.70 -37.55 -9.53
CA GLY A 322 -5.40 -36.26 -9.65
C GLY A 322 -6.90 -36.32 -9.35
N ASN A 323 -7.41 -37.43 -8.80
CA ASN A 323 -8.82 -37.51 -8.38
C ASN A 323 -9.01 -36.88 -7.00
N PRO A 324 -10.11 -36.16 -6.75
CA PRO A 324 -10.41 -35.62 -5.43
C PRO A 324 -10.50 -36.70 -4.36
N ILE A 325 -9.83 -36.50 -3.23
CA ILE A 325 -9.94 -37.38 -2.07
C ILE A 325 -11.32 -37.21 -1.43
N ILE A 326 -11.92 -38.33 -1.02
CA ILE A 326 -13.26 -38.36 -0.43
C ILE A 326 -13.24 -37.66 0.94
N VAL A 327 -14.20 -36.76 1.14
CA VAL A 327 -14.41 -36.04 2.40
C VAL A 327 -15.39 -36.79 3.31
N ASP A 328 -15.19 -36.72 4.63
CA ASP A 328 -16.09 -37.34 5.60
C ASP A 328 -17.08 -36.29 6.13
N ALA A 329 -18.31 -36.32 5.62
CA ALA A 329 -19.39 -35.41 5.99
C ALA A 329 -20.14 -35.79 7.29
N CYS A 330 -19.79 -36.91 7.93
CA CYS A 330 -20.45 -37.40 9.14
C CYS A 330 -19.48 -37.59 10.32
N ALA A 331 -18.33 -36.92 10.30
CA ALA A 331 -17.33 -36.99 11.34
C ALA A 331 -17.81 -36.32 12.64
N THR A 332 -17.51 -36.97 13.76
CA THR A 332 -17.77 -36.44 15.10
C THR A 332 -16.77 -35.35 15.47
N ARG A 333 -17.17 -34.42 16.35
CA ARG A 333 -16.30 -33.39 16.94
C ARG A 333 -14.93 -33.92 17.37
N GLN A 334 -14.89 -35.03 18.11
CA GLN A 334 -13.64 -35.60 18.64
C GLN A 334 -12.65 -36.02 17.54
N ARG A 335 -13.15 -36.60 16.44
CA ARG A 335 -12.32 -37.01 15.29
C ARG A 335 -11.72 -35.79 14.59
N VAL A 336 -12.54 -34.77 14.35
CA VAL A 336 -12.09 -33.53 13.71
C VAL A 336 -11.11 -32.78 14.59
N GLU A 337 -11.39 -32.62 15.89
CA GLU A 337 -10.47 -31.99 16.86
C GLU A 337 -9.13 -32.71 16.94
N LYS A 338 -9.13 -34.04 16.90
CA LYS A 338 -7.90 -34.83 16.88
C LYS A 338 -7.06 -34.52 15.64
N ALA A 339 -7.66 -34.49 14.46
CA ALA A 339 -6.95 -34.20 13.22
C ALA A 339 -6.45 -32.75 13.14
N VAL A 340 -7.21 -31.79 13.65
CA VAL A 340 -6.74 -30.40 13.81
C VAL A 340 -5.55 -30.32 14.78
N LYS A 341 -5.59 -31.10 15.87
CA LYS A 341 -4.48 -31.18 16.83
C LYS A 341 -3.21 -31.80 16.24
N GLU A 342 -3.35 -32.74 15.31
CA GLU A 342 -2.21 -33.31 14.57
C GLU A 342 -1.53 -32.30 13.63
N LEU A 343 -2.18 -31.18 13.29
CA LEU A 343 -1.55 -30.02 12.63
C LEU A 343 -0.85 -29.06 13.61
N GLY A 344 -1.01 -29.28 14.92
CA GLY A 344 -0.43 -28.43 15.97
C GLY A 344 -1.35 -27.33 16.45
N VAL A 345 -2.62 -27.39 16.07
CA VAL A 345 -3.63 -26.39 16.42
C VAL A 345 -4.51 -26.95 17.53
N THR A 346 -4.63 -26.20 18.63
CA THR A 346 -5.51 -26.60 19.74
C THR A 346 -6.86 -25.92 19.58
N VAL A 347 -7.93 -26.72 19.59
CA VAL A 347 -9.30 -26.20 19.59
C VAL A 347 -9.75 -25.92 21.04
N PRO A 348 -10.24 -24.70 21.34
CA PRO A 348 -10.81 -24.40 22.65
C PRO A 348 -11.98 -25.31 23.01
N THR A 349 -12.01 -25.81 24.25
CA THR A 349 -13.04 -26.76 24.69
C THR A 349 -14.46 -26.17 24.65
N ASN A 350 -14.58 -24.86 24.91
CA ASN A 350 -15.83 -24.11 24.87
C ASN A 350 -16.25 -23.65 23.47
N ALA A 351 -15.49 -23.97 22.41
CA ALA A 351 -15.91 -23.66 21.05
C ALA A 351 -17.16 -24.48 20.67
N THR A 352 -18.10 -23.84 19.99
CA THR A 352 -19.24 -24.51 19.37
C THR A 352 -18.77 -25.25 18.13
N PHE A 353 -19.34 -26.43 17.90
CA PHE A 353 -19.00 -27.28 16.76
C PHE A 353 -20.18 -27.38 15.80
N GLU A 354 -19.95 -27.05 14.54
CA GLU A 354 -20.96 -27.04 13.49
C GLU A 354 -20.46 -27.85 12.29
N ASN A 355 -21.32 -28.72 11.75
CA ASN A 355 -21.10 -29.41 10.49
C ASN A 355 -21.74 -28.60 9.36
N GLN A 356 -20.92 -28.07 8.46
CA GLN A 356 -21.36 -27.23 7.35
C GLN A 356 -21.72 -28.04 6.09
N GLY A 357 -21.64 -29.38 6.16
CA GLY A 357 -21.86 -30.29 5.06
C GLY A 357 -20.61 -30.49 4.19
N ASN A 358 -20.64 -31.50 3.32
CA ASN A 358 -19.55 -31.83 2.39
C ASN A 358 -18.17 -31.93 3.05
N GLY A 359 -18.11 -32.44 4.28
CA GLY A 359 -16.87 -32.61 5.05
C GLY A 359 -16.24 -31.32 5.59
N TYR A 360 -16.95 -30.20 5.51
CA TYR A 360 -16.53 -28.95 6.15
C TYR A 360 -17.10 -28.82 7.56
N TYR A 361 -16.24 -28.45 8.49
CA TYR A 361 -16.58 -28.27 9.90
C TYR A 361 -16.09 -26.92 10.39
N LYS A 362 -16.86 -26.32 11.30
CA LYS A 362 -16.54 -25.04 11.93
C LYS A 362 -16.51 -25.19 13.45
N PHE A 363 -15.43 -24.69 14.05
CA PHE A 363 -15.34 -24.39 15.47
C PHE A 363 -15.47 -22.88 15.64
N ASN A 364 -16.45 -22.42 16.41
CA ASN A 364 -16.64 -20.99 16.65
C ASN A 364 -16.49 -20.69 18.14
N LEU A 365 -15.71 -19.67 18.47
CA LEU A 365 -15.55 -19.18 19.82
C LEU A 365 -15.99 -17.72 19.86
N GLU A 366 -17.13 -17.49 20.50
CA GLU A 366 -17.60 -16.14 20.77
C GLU A 366 -16.71 -15.44 21.79
N GLN A 367 -16.56 -14.13 21.61
CA GLN A 367 -15.70 -13.34 22.47
C GLN A 367 -16.30 -13.25 23.88
N SER A 368 -15.61 -13.82 24.87
CA SER A 368 -15.97 -13.63 26.27
C SER A 368 -15.53 -12.24 26.77
N GLU A 369 -16.27 -11.68 27.73
CA GLU A 369 -15.93 -10.40 28.38
C GLU A 369 -14.72 -10.50 29.32
N ALA A 370 -14.20 -11.71 29.59
CA ALA A 370 -13.10 -11.94 30.49
C ALA A 370 -11.78 -11.28 30.04
N LYS A 371 -10.87 -11.09 31.01
CA LYS A 371 -9.47 -10.71 30.74
C LYS A 371 -8.83 -11.82 29.91
N ASP A 372 -8.35 -11.45 28.74
CA ASP A 372 -7.56 -12.28 27.83
C ASP A 372 -8.38 -13.36 27.14
N THR A 373 -9.11 -12.95 26.10
CA THR A 373 -10.06 -13.82 25.41
C THR A 373 -9.60 -14.15 24.00
N ALA A 374 -9.49 -15.47 23.78
CA ALA A 374 -9.49 -16.04 22.45
C ALA A 374 -10.87 -15.85 21.84
N ALA A 375 -10.93 -15.39 20.60
CA ALA A 375 -12.17 -15.25 19.85
C ALA A 375 -11.93 -15.52 18.37
N GLY A 376 -12.97 -15.93 17.66
CA GLY A 376 -12.92 -16.19 16.23
C GLY A 376 -13.30 -17.63 15.91
N PHE A 377 -12.78 -18.16 14.82
CA PHE A 377 -13.21 -19.45 14.33
C PHE A 377 -12.09 -20.26 13.68
N ILE A 378 -12.32 -21.56 13.60
CA ILE A 378 -11.52 -22.49 12.81
C ILE A 378 -12.48 -23.18 11.85
N THR A 379 -12.23 -23.12 10.54
CA THR A 379 -12.92 -23.99 9.58
C THR A 379 -11.94 -24.98 8.99
N CYS A 380 -12.40 -26.20 8.73
CA CYS A 380 -11.55 -27.24 8.16
C CYS A 380 -12.32 -28.15 7.22
N CYS A 381 -11.61 -28.71 6.24
CA CYS A 381 -12.11 -29.78 5.39
C CYS A 381 -11.47 -31.10 5.84
N TYR A 382 -12.32 -32.06 6.21
CA TYR A 382 -11.92 -33.31 6.82
C TYR A 382 -12.16 -34.49 5.87
N THR A 383 -11.15 -35.34 5.75
CA THR A 383 -11.13 -36.46 4.78
C THR A 383 -11.46 -37.80 5.44
N VAL A 384 -11.85 -38.79 4.62
CA VAL A 384 -12.10 -40.17 5.11
C VAL A 384 -10.85 -40.85 5.68
N ASN A 385 -9.66 -40.31 5.40
CA ASN A 385 -8.37 -40.82 5.91
C ASN A 385 -8.00 -40.23 7.29
N ASP A 386 -8.96 -39.62 7.98
CA ASP A 386 -8.76 -38.90 9.25
C ASP A 386 -7.81 -37.68 9.14
N MET A 387 -7.59 -37.16 7.93
CA MET A 387 -6.67 -36.05 7.67
C MET A 387 -7.40 -34.74 7.35
N ILE A 388 -6.75 -33.61 7.63
CA ILE A 388 -7.21 -32.27 7.24
C ILE A 388 -6.58 -31.87 5.90
N SER A 389 -7.42 -31.58 4.91
CA SER A 389 -6.98 -31.13 3.58
C SER A 389 -6.85 -29.61 3.51
N THR A 390 -7.73 -28.88 4.18
CA THR A 390 -7.72 -27.42 4.29
C THR A 390 -8.06 -27.01 5.72
N LEU A 391 -7.34 -26.02 6.26
CA LEU A 391 -7.60 -25.42 7.57
C LEU A 391 -7.54 -23.90 7.45
N HIS A 392 -8.55 -23.22 7.96
CA HIS A 392 -8.62 -21.78 8.11
C HIS A 392 -8.65 -21.47 9.60
N TYR A 393 -7.53 -20.97 10.13
CA TYR A 393 -7.38 -20.63 11.54
C TYR A 393 -7.48 -19.12 11.71
N TYR A 394 -8.64 -18.66 12.19
CA TYR A 394 -8.96 -17.25 12.45
C TYR A 394 -9.29 -17.01 13.92
N MET A 395 -8.65 -17.76 14.82
CA MET A 395 -8.71 -17.47 16.24
C MET A 395 -7.60 -16.49 16.62
N ILE A 396 -7.99 -15.42 17.30
CA ILE A 396 -7.09 -14.39 17.81
C ILE A 396 -7.09 -14.39 19.32
N GLU A 397 -5.92 -14.24 19.91
CA GLU A 397 -5.74 -14.03 21.33
C GLU A 397 -5.37 -12.57 21.58
N THR A 398 -6.05 -11.95 22.53
CA THR A 398 -5.81 -10.56 22.88
C THR A 398 -5.52 -10.44 24.35
N VAL A 399 -4.63 -9.52 24.72
CA VAL A 399 -4.33 -9.20 26.11
C VAL A 399 -4.85 -7.82 26.47
N SER A 400 -5.37 -7.67 27.68
CA SER A 400 -5.83 -6.38 28.19
C SER A 400 -4.66 -5.40 28.30
N TYR A 401 -4.80 -4.17 27.77
CA TYR A 401 -3.73 -3.18 27.76
C TYR A 401 -4.04 -1.98 28.67
N LYS A 402 -5.05 -1.18 28.33
CA LYS A 402 -5.34 0.09 29.02
C LYS A 402 -6.80 0.50 28.85
N LYS A 403 -7.39 1.14 29.86
CA LYS A 403 -8.71 1.75 29.73
C LYS A 403 -8.63 3.10 29.01
N CYS A 404 -9.58 3.37 28.14
CA CYS A 404 -9.72 4.61 27.39
C CYS A 404 -11.14 5.17 27.56
N GLN A 405 -11.25 6.49 27.73
CA GLN A 405 -12.53 7.18 27.75
C GLN A 405 -13.04 7.36 26.32
N MET A 406 -14.31 7.08 26.09
CA MET A 406 -14.95 7.29 24.80
C MET A 406 -15.71 8.61 24.76
N TYR A 407 -15.91 9.13 23.55
CA TYR A 407 -16.92 10.16 23.32
C TYR A 407 -18.31 9.62 23.70
N SER A 408 -19.19 10.51 24.14
CA SER A 408 -20.63 10.19 24.22
C SER A 408 -21.24 10.10 22.81
N THR A 409 -22.37 9.40 22.65
CA THR A 409 -23.02 9.33 21.33
C THR A 409 -23.52 10.69 20.85
N GLN A 410 -23.81 11.61 21.79
CA GLN A 410 -24.09 13.02 21.50
C GLN A 410 -22.90 13.75 20.88
N GLU A 411 -21.69 13.59 21.42
CA GLU A 411 -20.47 14.21 20.88
C GLU A 411 -20.18 13.68 19.45
N ILE A 412 -20.39 12.39 19.21
CA ILE A 412 -20.25 11.77 17.88
C ILE A 412 -21.26 12.36 16.90
N LEU A 413 -22.54 12.46 17.30
CA LEU A 413 -23.56 13.06 16.46
C LEU A 413 -23.25 14.54 16.14
N GLN A 414 -22.75 15.30 17.11
CA GLN A 414 -22.31 16.68 16.88
C GLN A 414 -21.12 16.77 15.90
N GLN A 415 -20.15 15.87 16.03
CA GLN A 415 -19.04 15.78 15.08
C GLN A 415 -19.54 15.47 13.66
N LEU A 416 -20.44 14.49 13.52
CA LEU A 416 -21.07 14.18 12.24
C LEU A 416 -21.81 15.39 11.69
N LYS A 417 -22.66 16.06 12.48
CA LYS A 417 -23.38 17.29 12.08
C LYS A 417 -22.47 18.43 11.65
N SER A 418 -21.24 18.50 12.15
CA SER A 418 -20.21 19.46 11.68
C SER A 418 -19.62 19.11 10.31
N GLY A 419 -20.01 17.97 9.74
CA GLY A 419 -19.49 17.43 8.48
C GLY A 419 -18.09 16.83 8.60
N ARG A 420 -17.63 16.48 9.81
CA ARG A 420 -16.26 16.01 10.06
C ARG A 420 -16.19 14.50 10.24
N PHE A 421 -15.88 13.78 9.17
CA PHE A 421 -15.67 12.33 9.17
C PHE A 421 -14.80 11.93 7.97
N PHE A 422 -14.35 10.67 7.92
CA PHE A 422 -13.48 10.20 6.85
C PHE A 422 -14.21 10.08 5.50
N LYS A 423 -15.12 9.11 5.38
CA LYS A 423 -15.97 8.86 4.21
C LYS A 423 -17.21 8.07 4.63
N VAL A 424 -18.17 7.94 3.70
CA VAL A 424 -19.26 6.96 3.81
C VAL A 424 -18.83 5.71 3.05
N GLU A 425 -18.91 4.55 3.71
CA GLU A 425 -18.65 3.25 3.12
C GLU A 425 -19.96 2.50 2.90
N THR A 426 -20.02 1.66 1.87
CA THR A 426 -21.20 0.85 1.52
C THR A 426 -20.80 -0.63 1.54
N GLU A 427 -21.75 -1.52 1.84
CA GLU A 427 -21.49 -2.97 1.86
C GLU A 427 -21.14 -3.52 0.47
N ALA A 428 -21.62 -2.88 -0.60
CA ALA A 428 -21.33 -3.25 -1.98
C ALA A 428 -19.97 -2.71 -2.50
N GLU A 429 -19.14 -2.10 -1.63
CA GLU A 429 -17.89 -1.41 -1.97
C GLU A 429 -18.05 -0.31 -3.05
N GLU A 430 -19.27 0.17 -3.26
CA GLU A 430 -19.54 1.27 -4.19
C GLU A 430 -19.00 2.58 -3.61
N GLN A 431 -18.13 3.26 -4.37
CA GLN A 431 -17.61 4.56 -3.98
C GLN A 431 -18.68 5.64 -4.11
N ILE A 432 -19.12 6.17 -2.97
CA ILE A 432 -20.00 7.34 -2.93
C ILE A 432 -19.20 8.59 -3.28
N ASN A 433 -19.58 9.26 -4.36
CA ASN A 433 -19.02 10.57 -4.70
C ASN A 433 -19.59 11.64 -3.76
N MET A 434 -18.88 11.88 -2.66
CA MET A 434 -19.23 12.87 -1.64
C MET A 434 -19.45 14.30 -2.18
N ALA A 435 -18.92 14.65 -3.36
CA ALA A 435 -19.17 15.96 -3.97
C ALA A 435 -20.62 16.13 -4.47
N LYS A 436 -21.34 15.02 -4.71
CA LYS A 436 -22.74 15.01 -5.15
C LYS A 436 -23.73 14.83 -4.00
N VAL A 437 -23.24 14.36 -2.85
CA VAL A 437 -24.07 14.05 -1.69
C VAL A 437 -24.68 15.32 -1.11
N LYS A 438 -25.99 15.29 -0.86
CA LYS A 438 -26.73 16.41 -0.27
C LYS A 438 -27.18 16.12 1.15
N LYS A 439 -27.65 14.90 1.42
CA LYS A 439 -28.23 14.53 2.71
C LYS A 439 -27.70 13.20 3.22
N ILE A 440 -27.37 13.17 4.51
CA ILE A 440 -27.07 11.94 5.25
C ILE A 440 -28.03 11.86 6.44
N VAL A 441 -28.65 10.71 6.62
CA VAL A 441 -29.50 10.39 7.77
C VAL A 441 -28.78 9.38 8.65
N VAL A 442 -28.55 9.68 9.92
CA VAL A 442 -27.94 8.77 10.90
C VAL A 442 -29.02 7.90 11.52
N GLU A 443 -28.88 6.59 11.38
CA GLU A 443 -29.86 5.60 11.85
C GLU A 443 -29.47 4.96 13.18
N SER A 444 -28.18 4.66 13.37
CA SER A 444 -27.70 4.09 14.63
C SER A 444 -26.24 4.49 14.88
N ILE A 445 -25.88 4.67 16.14
CA ILE A 445 -24.50 4.87 16.57
C ILE A 445 -24.16 3.71 17.51
N GLN A 446 -23.29 2.81 17.05
CA GLN A 446 -22.90 1.63 17.82
C GLN A 446 -21.40 1.67 18.11
N GLN A 447 -21.02 1.26 19.32
CA GLN A 447 -19.62 1.09 19.67
C GLN A 447 -19.05 -0.14 18.94
N ASN A 448 -17.85 0.00 18.40
CA ASN A 448 -17.10 -1.07 17.77
C ASN A 448 -15.60 -0.97 18.14
N LEU A 449 -14.84 -2.02 17.84
CA LEU A 449 -13.39 -2.06 18.00
C LEU A 449 -12.74 -2.30 16.64
N LEU A 450 -11.83 -1.43 16.23
CA LEU A 450 -11.02 -1.63 15.02
C LEU A 450 -9.56 -1.90 15.41
N LEU A 451 -8.96 -2.85 14.69
CA LEU A 451 -7.54 -3.15 14.83
C LEU A 451 -6.71 -2.06 14.15
N ASP A 452 -5.83 -1.41 14.90
CA ASP A 452 -4.92 -0.43 14.35
C ASP A 452 -3.64 -1.06 13.76
N SER A 453 -2.84 -0.25 13.07
CA SER A 453 -1.62 -0.72 12.42
C SER A 453 -0.49 -1.18 13.36
N LYS A 454 -0.63 -1.02 14.68
CA LYS A 454 0.31 -1.55 15.70
C LYS A 454 -0.26 -2.73 16.49
N GLY A 455 -1.42 -3.23 16.11
CA GLY A 455 -2.04 -4.40 16.73
C GLY A 455 -2.87 -4.07 17.97
N TYR A 456 -3.37 -2.84 18.13
CA TYR A 456 -4.28 -2.49 19.21
C TYR A 456 -5.72 -2.42 18.70
N PHE A 457 -6.63 -3.12 19.37
CA PHE A 457 -8.07 -2.94 19.17
C PHE A 457 -8.51 -1.66 19.86
N ARG A 458 -8.80 -0.64 19.04
CA ARG A 458 -9.15 0.70 19.48
C ARG A 458 -10.65 0.95 19.31
N PRO A 459 -11.28 1.65 20.26
CA PRO A 459 -12.69 2.01 20.16
C PRO A 459 -12.97 2.97 19.04
N VAL A 460 -14.02 2.66 18.30
CA VAL A 460 -14.64 3.52 17.29
C VAL A 460 -16.15 3.46 17.42
N PHE A 461 -16.83 4.43 16.82
CA PHE A 461 -18.27 4.43 16.65
C PHE A 461 -18.61 4.09 15.21
N HIS A 462 -19.27 2.96 15.03
CA HIS A 462 -19.84 2.55 13.77
C HIS A 462 -21.23 3.18 13.62
N CYS A 463 -21.32 4.20 12.77
CA CYS A 463 -22.56 4.94 12.54
C CYS A 463 -23.22 4.42 11.26
N ARG A 464 -24.35 3.73 11.36
CA ARG A 464 -25.15 3.38 10.17
C ARG A 464 -25.88 4.60 9.66
N VAL A 465 -25.81 4.80 8.35
CA VAL A 465 -26.34 6.00 7.70
C VAL A 465 -27.04 5.68 6.38
N ILE A 466 -28.00 6.51 6.01
CA ILE A 466 -28.58 6.56 4.67
C ILE A 466 -28.06 7.83 3.99
N CYS A 467 -27.28 7.65 2.93
CA CYS A 467 -26.69 8.72 2.12
C CYS A 467 -27.45 8.88 0.81
N ASP A 468 -28.27 9.93 0.69
CA ASP A 468 -29.15 10.18 -0.47
C ASP A 468 -29.97 8.95 -0.93
N GLY A 469 -30.38 8.10 0.03
CA GLY A 469 -31.18 6.88 -0.22
C GLY A 469 -30.36 5.58 -0.34
N ILE A 470 -29.04 5.66 -0.24
CA ILE A 470 -28.13 4.50 -0.26
C ILE A 470 -27.70 4.19 1.17
N GLU A 471 -27.85 2.93 1.59
CA GLU A 471 -27.38 2.46 2.90
C GLU A 471 -25.85 2.40 2.95
N GLY A 472 -25.30 2.81 4.09
CA GLY A 472 -23.87 2.78 4.33
C GLY A 472 -23.54 3.00 5.80
N TYR A 473 -22.26 3.20 6.07
CA TYR A 473 -21.77 3.48 7.41
C TYR A 473 -20.62 4.48 7.42
N ILE A 474 -20.40 5.07 8.59
CA ILE A 474 -19.30 5.98 8.87
C ILE A 474 -18.66 5.53 10.19
N ASP A 475 -17.39 5.15 10.14
CA ASP A 475 -16.63 4.91 11.35
C ASP A 475 -16.00 6.21 11.86
N VAL A 476 -16.18 6.46 13.16
CA VAL A 476 -15.63 7.64 13.84
C VAL A 476 -14.74 7.19 15.00
N PRO A 477 -13.45 7.55 15.03
CA PRO A 477 -12.57 7.14 16.12
C PRO A 477 -12.99 7.78 17.45
N ALA A 478 -12.82 7.04 18.55
CA ALA A 478 -13.02 7.58 19.90
C ALA A 478 -11.92 8.61 20.29
N LYS A 479 -12.02 9.20 21.49
CA LYS A 479 -11.02 10.14 22.03
C LYS A 479 -9.61 9.51 21.97
N LYS A 480 -8.61 10.31 21.58
CA LYS A 480 -7.20 9.88 21.45
C LYS A 480 -6.51 9.75 22.80
#